data_AF-A0A078MV68-F1
#
_entry.id   AF-A0A078MV68-F1
#
_cell.length_a   1.000
_cell.length_b   1.000
_cell.length_c   1.000
_cell.angle_alpha   90.00
_cell.angle_beta   90.00
_cell.angle_gamma   90.00
#
_symmetry.space_group_name_H-M   'P 1'
#
loop_
_entity.id
_entity.type
_entity.pdbx_description
1 polymer ?
#
loop_
_entity_poly.entity_id
_entity_poly.type
_entity_poly.pdbx_seq_one_letter_code
_entity_poly.pdbx_strand_id
1 'polypeptide(L)'
;MAAGARRRVRRGARRRRLPLMAAAVLAAPVLAPLSPWQPPVPPTPPQPVLRTVLPADQPVTSRPIVAAPPEGTDPQAWNALMDFRRVQAAAGHPLGQPTSDISCPASLGACYQRFRGKVVLWHGPTGARALRPEVFELWSRRGVGKLGYPVSSEYAAGEDRRTDFQRGSLVWVPRLQRVMEFNPGVEQAAVVVGDSQAGDRTWIGRGLSQLGYTPVVRGAGGTGYLNSYAGVDRYETALDSGQWLLPAGNPPVVVLEGGGNDTAYPDTAIAQAARTMVRDLRQIYPSSTLVMVGVIGDGKGRRATVDRLLSRVAAEEGVPFISPQDWWKRHKLKLEDGRHLSDAGHAAAAPVFARELSAVLGR
;
A
#
# COMPACT_ATOMS: atom_id res chain seq x y z
N MET A 1 23.95 -9.75 60.09
CA MET A 1 25.41 -9.62 59.95
C MET A 1 25.73 -9.07 58.57
N ALA A 2 26.57 -8.01 58.52
CA ALA A 2 27.34 -7.39 57.41
C ALA A 2 26.71 -7.27 56.00
N ALA A 3 26.48 -6.11 55.37
CA ALA A 3 27.21 -4.83 55.14
C ALA A 3 27.88 -4.74 53.75
N GLY A 4 27.65 -3.60 53.07
CA GLY A 4 28.44 -3.04 51.95
C GLY A 4 28.06 -3.52 50.54
N ALA A 5 28.02 -2.71 49.47
CA ALA A 5 28.38 -1.31 49.28
C ALA A 5 27.72 -0.76 48.00
N ARG A 6 27.32 0.52 48.03
CA ARG A 6 26.78 1.29 46.90
C ARG A 6 27.92 1.82 46.01
N ARG A 7 27.81 1.70 44.69
CA ARG A 7 28.63 2.46 43.73
C ARG A 7 27.79 3.53 43.01
N ARG A 8 28.13 4.80 43.25
CA ARG A 8 27.65 5.99 42.53
C ARG A 8 28.31 6.06 41.16
N VAL A 9 27.53 6.26 40.11
CA VAL A 9 28.02 6.64 38.77
C VAL A 9 27.91 8.16 38.62
N ARG A 10 29.04 8.81 38.38
CA ARG A 10 29.17 10.26 38.16
C ARG A 10 28.73 10.63 36.73
N ARG A 11 27.86 11.64 36.62
CA ARG A 11 27.53 12.36 35.38
C ARG A 11 28.75 13.19 34.94
N GLY A 12 29.26 12.92 33.72
CA GLY A 12 30.27 13.74 33.06
C GLY A 12 29.64 14.53 31.91
N ALA A 13 29.65 15.85 32.04
CA ALA A 13 29.12 16.80 31.06
C ALA A 13 29.99 16.86 29.79
N ARG A 14 29.39 16.61 28.61
CA ARG A 14 30.02 16.90 27.32
C ARG A 14 29.78 18.36 26.94
N ARG A 15 30.82 19.19 27.01
CA ARG A 15 30.83 20.56 26.47
C ARG A 15 30.87 20.51 24.94
N ARG A 16 29.88 21.14 24.30
CA ARG A 16 29.86 21.45 22.85
C ARG A 16 30.94 22.48 22.55
N ARG A 17 31.80 22.24 21.56
CA ARG A 17 32.65 23.26 20.92
C ARG A 17 32.01 23.64 19.59
N LEU A 18 31.67 24.92 19.42
CA LEU A 18 31.35 25.54 18.13
C LEU A 18 32.63 25.75 17.32
N PRO A 19 32.54 25.82 15.97
CA PRO A 19 33.70 25.87 15.09
C PRO A 19 34.30 27.27 15.02
N LEU A 20 35.64 27.34 14.92
CA LEU A 20 36.39 28.55 14.59
C LEU A 20 36.40 28.71 13.06
N MET A 21 35.95 29.86 12.57
CA MET A 21 36.17 30.30 11.20
C MET A 21 37.63 30.71 11.03
N ALA A 22 38.30 30.19 10.00
CA ALA A 22 39.58 30.68 9.52
C ALA A 22 39.37 31.32 8.14
N ALA A 23 39.78 32.57 8.00
CA ALA A 23 39.71 33.36 6.78
C ALA A 23 41.01 33.24 5.96
N ALA A 24 40.80 33.13 4.64
CA ALA A 24 41.63 33.56 3.49
C ALA A 24 43.12 33.19 3.40
N VAL A 25 43.53 32.61 2.25
CA VAL A 25 44.35 33.27 1.22
C VAL A 25 44.07 32.58 -0.13
N LEU A 26 43.49 33.31 -1.10
CA LEU A 26 43.38 32.89 -2.50
C LEU A 26 44.67 33.28 -3.22
N ALA A 27 45.34 32.30 -3.83
CA ALA A 27 46.48 32.54 -4.71
C ALA A 27 45.99 33.07 -6.06
N ALA A 28 46.58 34.18 -6.52
CA ALA A 28 46.32 34.79 -7.82
C ALA A 28 46.87 33.92 -8.97
N PRO A 29 46.16 33.78 -10.10
CA PRO A 29 46.67 33.08 -11.28
C PRO A 29 47.68 33.95 -12.04
N VAL A 30 48.73 33.31 -12.52
CA VAL A 30 49.79 33.86 -13.37
C VAL A 30 49.22 34.24 -14.75
N LEU A 31 49.47 35.46 -15.19
CA LEU A 31 49.10 36.00 -16.51
C LEU A 31 49.89 35.30 -17.63
N ALA A 32 49.17 34.76 -18.62
CA ALA A 32 49.75 34.31 -19.89
C ALA A 32 50.02 35.52 -20.83
N PRO A 33 51.05 35.46 -21.69
CA PRO A 33 51.38 36.57 -22.59
C PRO A 33 50.31 36.75 -23.68
N LEU A 34 50.04 38.03 -24.00
CA LEU A 34 49.09 38.47 -25.02
C LEU A 34 49.59 38.09 -26.42
N SER A 35 48.75 37.43 -27.22
CA SER A 35 48.98 37.24 -28.66
C SER A 35 49.00 38.58 -29.40
N PRO A 36 49.90 38.78 -30.37
CA PRO A 36 49.88 39.99 -31.20
C PRO A 36 48.64 40.01 -32.09
N TRP A 37 47.99 41.18 -32.13
CA TRP A 37 46.84 41.49 -32.97
C TRP A 37 47.19 41.38 -34.47
N GLN A 38 46.36 40.67 -35.23
CA GLN A 38 46.42 40.63 -36.70
C GLN A 38 45.27 41.46 -37.29
N PRO A 39 45.52 42.28 -38.34
CA PRO A 39 44.46 43.06 -38.97
C PRO A 39 43.47 42.16 -39.75
N PRO A 40 42.19 42.56 -39.87
CA PRO A 40 41.18 41.78 -40.57
C PRO A 40 41.42 41.76 -42.09
N VAL A 41 41.26 40.59 -42.70
CA VAL A 41 41.28 40.38 -44.16
C VAL A 41 39.95 40.90 -44.76
N PRO A 42 39.95 41.67 -45.85
CA PRO A 42 38.72 42.14 -46.48
C PRO A 42 37.93 40.99 -47.12
N PRO A 43 36.58 41.03 -47.12
CA PRO A 43 35.77 39.99 -47.73
C PRO A 43 35.86 40.05 -49.26
N THR A 44 36.04 38.88 -49.88
CA THR A 44 36.00 38.65 -51.33
C THR A 44 34.59 38.92 -51.88
N PRO A 45 34.41 39.60 -53.02
CA PRO A 45 33.09 39.79 -53.61
C PRO A 45 32.49 38.45 -54.09
N PRO A 46 31.16 38.23 -53.94
CA PRO A 46 30.53 36.99 -54.37
C PRO A 46 30.45 36.90 -55.89
N GLN A 47 30.79 35.73 -56.45
CA GLN A 47 30.59 35.42 -57.87
C GLN A 47 29.14 35.00 -58.15
N PRO A 48 28.61 35.27 -59.36
CA PRO A 48 27.24 34.89 -59.72
C PRO A 48 27.15 33.38 -59.95
N VAL A 49 26.43 32.68 -59.08
CA VAL A 49 26.05 31.27 -59.27
C VAL A 49 24.80 31.17 -60.15
N LEU A 50 24.93 30.48 -61.28
CA LEU A 50 23.82 30.05 -62.13
C LEU A 50 22.79 29.25 -61.32
N ARG A 51 21.52 29.68 -61.39
CA ARG A 51 20.38 28.97 -60.78
C ARG A 51 20.10 27.68 -61.57
N THR A 52 20.51 26.55 -61.01
CA THR A 52 19.91 25.26 -61.35
C THR A 52 18.56 25.18 -60.64
N VAL A 53 17.48 24.98 -61.40
CA VAL A 53 16.13 24.74 -60.86
C VAL A 53 16.13 23.40 -60.14
N LEU A 54 16.04 23.42 -58.81
CA LEU A 54 15.76 22.23 -57.98
C LEU A 54 14.29 21.82 -58.18
N PRO A 55 13.96 20.52 -58.34
CA PRO A 55 12.58 20.07 -58.30
C PRO A 55 11.98 20.35 -56.92
N ALA A 56 10.70 20.71 -56.90
CA ALA A 56 9.95 21.08 -55.70
C ALA A 56 10.16 20.12 -54.53
N ASP A 57 10.52 20.70 -53.37
CA ASP A 57 10.53 20.03 -52.07
C ASP A 57 9.19 19.31 -51.84
N GLN A 58 9.22 17.97 -51.88
CA GLN A 58 8.19 17.21 -51.21
C GLN A 58 8.34 17.42 -49.70
N PRO A 59 7.23 17.62 -48.95
CA PRO A 59 7.33 17.68 -47.51
C PRO A 59 7.75 16.30 -47.00
N VAL A 60 9.04 16.16 -46.67
CA VAL A 60 9.54 15.02 -45.92
C VAL A 60 8.97 15.16 -44.52
N THR A 61 7.81 14.54 -44.26
CA THR A 61 7.39 14.26 -42.89
C THR A 61 8.34 13.21 -42.35
N SER A 62 9.52 13.64 -41.87
CA SER A 62 10.44 12.75 -41.19
C SER A 62 9.75 12.28 -39.90
N ARG A 63 9.23 11.06 -39.94
CA ARG A 63 8.96 10.31 -38.71
C ARG A 63 10.24 10.39 -37.88
N PRO A 64 10.20 10.84 -36.61
CA PRO A 64 11.39 10.80 -35.78
C PRO A 64 11.90 9.36 -35.77
N ILE A 65 13.18 9.18 -36.11
CA ILE A 65 13.85 7.88 -36.05
C ILE A 65 13.87 7.49 -34.58
N VAL A 66 12.87 6.72 -34.15
CA VAL A 66 12.93 6.00 -32.89
C VAL A 66 14.11 5.04 -33.06
N ALA A 67 15.11 5.14 -32.19
CA ALA A 67 16.24 4.21 -32.20
C ALA A 67 15.73 2.77 -32.31
N ALA A 68 16.39 1.89 -33.07
CA ALA A 68 15.92 0.52 -33.22
C ALA A 68 15.80 -0.17 -31.84
N PRO A 69 14.78 -1.02 -31.63
CA PRO A 69 14.66 -1.78 -30.38
C PRO A 69 15.89 -2.67 -30.17
N PRO A 70 16.41 -2.80 -28.94
CA PRO A 70 17.39 -3.82 -28.60
C PRO A 70 16.86 -5.21 -28.93
N GLU A 71 17.78 -6.12 -29.25
CA GLU A 71 17.45 -7.52 -29.55
C GLU A 71 16.61 -8.14 -28.43
N GLY A 72 15.53 -8.84 -28.80
CA GLY A 72 14.60 -9.46 -27.85
C GLY A 72 13.55 -8.52 -27.23
N THR A 73 13.53 -7.23 -27.57
CA THR A 73 12.49 -6.30 -27.11
C THR A 73 11.34 -6.24 -28.12
N ASP A 74 10.09 -6.33 -27.65
CA ASP A 74 8.90 -6.12 -28.48
C ASP A 74 8.94 -4.71 -29.14
N PRO A 75 8.91 -4.62 -30.48
CA PRO A 75 9.01 -3.32 -31.16
C PRO A 75 7.88 -2.35 -30.85
N GLN A 76 6.65 -2.83 -30.60
CA GLN A 76 5.53 -1.98 -30.21
C GLN A 76 5.73 -1.43 -28.80
N ALA A 77 6.18 -2.29 -27.88
CA ALA A 77 6.52 -1.88 -26.52
C ALA A 77 7.62 -0.83 -26.51
N TRP A 78 8.69 -1.07 -27.26
CA TRP A 78 9.80 -0.14 -27.41
C TRP A 78 9.32 1.22 -27.89
N ASN A 79 8.59 1.26 -29.01
CA ASN A 79 8.08 2.50 -29.59
C ASN A 79 7.17 3.24 -28.61
N ALA A 80 6.26 2.53 -27.93
CA ALA A 80 5.33 3.15 -27.00
C ALA A 80 6.02 3.70 -25.74
N LEU A 81 7.02 3.01 -25.20
CA LEU A 81 7.79 3.49 -24.05
C LEU A 81 8.65 4.70 -24.41
N MET A 82 9.24 4.73 -25.61
CA MET A 82 9.98 5.89 -26.11
C MET A 82 9.07 7.09 -26.38
N ASP A 83 7.90 6.86 -26.99
CA ASP A 83 6.93 7.92 -27.22
C ASP A 83 6.40 8.50 -25.90
N PHE A 84 6.08 7.64 -24.93
CA PHE A 84 5.65 8.07 -23.60
C PHE A 84 6.70 8.98 -22.93
N ARG A 85 7.99 8.61 -22.99
CA ARG A 85 9.09 9.44 -22.46
C ARG A 85 9.14 10.81 -23.14
N ARG A 86 9.05 10.83 -24.48
CA ARG A 86 9.08 12.05 -25.29
C ARG A 86 7.92 12.98 -24.93
N VAL A 87 6.70 12.44 -24.82
CA VAL A 87 5.51 13.21 -24.44
C VAL A 87 5.63 13.76 -23.02
N GLN A 88 6.10 12.97 -22.05
CA GLN A 88 6.31 13.44 -20.67
C GLN A 88 7.38 14.55 -20.59
N ALA A 89 8.48 14.43 -21.35
CA ALA A 89 9.50 15.46 -21.41
C ALA A 89 8.96 16.76 -22.04
N ALA A 90 8.21 16.67 -23.14
CA ALA A 90 7.57 17.81 -23.78
C ALA A 90 6.53 18.50 -22.88
N ALA A 91 5.88 17.76 -21.99
CA ALA A 91 4.94 18.28 -21.00
C ALA A 91 5.62 18.87 -19.73
N GLY A 92 6.95 18.98 -19.69
CA GLY A 92 7.69 19.51 -18.54
C GLY A 92 7.85 18.54 -17.37
N HIS A 93 7.54 17.25 -17.58
CA HIS A 93 7.67 16.18 -16.59
C HIS A 93 8.62 15.07 -17.05
N PRO A 94 9.88 15.38 -17.42
CA PRO A 94 10.81 14.36 -17.91
C PRO A 94 11.02 13.26 -16.87
N LEU A 95 11.01 12.00 -17.32
CA LEU A 95 11.20 10.84 -16.43
C LEU A 95 12.65 10.66 -15.94
N GLY A 96 13.60 11.39 -16.55
CA GLY A 96 15.03 11.21 -16.34
C GLY A 96 15.58 9.96 -17.05
N GLN A 97 16.80 9.58 -16.69
CA GLN A 97 17.44 8.38 -17.25
C GLN A 97 16.78 7.10 -16.69
N PRO A 98 16.65 6.04 -17.53
CA PRO A 98 16.23 4.74 -17.04
C PRO A 98 17.21 4.19 -16.00
N THR A 99 16.67 3.44 -15.05
CA THR A 99 17.44 2.67 -14.06
C THR A 99 17.43 1.16 -14.36
N SER A 100 16.79 0.76 -15.45
CA SER A 100 16.79 -0.61 -15.96
C SER A 100 16.63 -0.62 -17.47
N ASP A 101 16.98 -1.75 -18.08
CA ASP A 101 16.53 -2.09 -19.42
C ASP A 101 15.01 -2.35 -19.43
N ILE A 102 14.44 -2.49 -20.64
CA ILE A 102 13.04 -2.88 -20.81
C ILE A 102 12.93 -4.38 -20.52
N SER A 103 11.95 -4.74 -19.68
CA SER A 103 11.65 -6.12 -19.32
C SER A 103 10.24 -6.47 -19.78
N CYS A 104 10.10 -7.56 -20.53
CA CYS A 104 8.83 -8.06 -21.07
C CYS A 104 8.53 -9.48 -20.59
N PRO A 105 8.32 -9.72 -19.29
CA PRO A 105 8.05 -11.06 -18.79
C PRO A 105 6.69 -11.57 -19.29
N ALA A 106 6.68 -12.76 -19.90
CA ALA A 106 5.45 -13.38 -20.41
C ALA A 106 4.38 -13.56 -19.32
N SER A 107 4.78 -13.80 -18.06
CA SER A 107 3.88 -13.90 -16.91
C SER A 107 3.10 -12.62 -16.60
N LEU A 108 3.62 -11.46 -17.01
CA LEU A 108 2.97 -10.17 -16.83
C LEU A 108 2.13 -9.75 -18.04
N GLY A 109 2.38 -10.35 -19.22
CA GLY A 109 1.74 -9.93 -20.48
C GLY A 109 1.96 -8.46 -20.84
N ALA A 110 3.00 -7.83 -20.29
CA ALA A 110 3.33 -6.43 -20.47
C ALA A 110 4.84 -6.22 -20.41
N CYS A 111 5.28 -5.14 -21.04
CA CYS A 111 6.66 -4.67 -20.97
C CYS A 111 6.75 -3.50 -20.01
N TYR A 112 7.84 -3.36 -19.27
CA TYR A 112 8.05 -2.21 -18.41
C TYR A 112 9.50 -1.77 -18.35
N GLN A 113 9.70 -0.53 -17.94
CA GLN A 113 11.02 0.03 -17.68
C GLN A 113 11.01 0.88 -16.41
N ARG A 114 12.08 0.77 -15.62
CA ARG A 114 12.21 1.50 -14.36
C ARG A 114 12.94 2.81 -14.56
N PHE A 115 12.52 3.77 -13.76
CA PHE A 115 13.13 5.08 -13.61
C PHE A 115 13.18 5.40 -12.12
N ARG A 116 13.91 6.46 -11.77
CA ARG A 116 13.92 6.95 -10.39
C ARG A 116 12.50 7.36 -9.97
N GLY A 117 11.92 6.59 -9.05
CA GLY A 117 10.59 6.86 -8.47
C GLY A 117 9.39 6.52 -9.35
N LYS A 118 9.58 5.91 -10.53
CA LYS A 118 8.50 5.51 -11.45
C LYS A 118 8.81 4.22 -12.19
N VAL A 119 7.76 3.49 -12.57
CA VAL A 119 7.82 2.37 -13.51
C VAL A 119 6.88 2.68 -14.65
N VAL A 120 7.38 2.72 -15.89
CA VAL A 120 6.52 2.88 -17.06
C VAL A 120 6.22 1.50 -17.62
N LEU A 121 4.96 1.10 -17.54
CA LEU A 121 4.42 -0.15 -18.10
C LEU A 121 3.82 0.14 -19.46
N TRP A 122 3.97 -0.76 -20.42
CA TRP A 122 3.20 -0.82 -21.65
C TRP A 122 2.50 -2.17 -21.77
N HIS A 123 1.20 -2.11 -22.09
CA HIS A 123 0.37 -3.25 -22.44
C HIS A 123 -0.47 -2.85 -23.67
N GLY A 124 -0.49 -3.68 -24.72
CA GLY A 124 -1.08 -3.31 -26.02
C GLY A 124 -2.45 -2.62 -25.93
N PRO A 125 -3.45 -3.23 -25.29
CA PRO A 125 -4.78 -2.65 -25.10
C PRO A 125 -4.86 -1.35 -24.28
N THR A 126 -4.01 -1.14 -23.28
CA THR A 126 -4.11 0.01 -22.36
C THR A 126 -3.02 1.07 -22.58
N GLY A 127 -2.06 0.81 -23.46
CA GLY A 127 -0.96 1.70 -23.79
C GLY A 127 0.06 1.84 -22.66
N ALA A 128 0.92 2.85 -22.79
CA ALA A 128 1.95 3.15 -21.79
C ALA A 128 1.36 3.93 -20.60
N ARG A 129 1.68 3.52 -19.37
CA ARG A 129 1.24 4.10 -18.10
C ARG A 129 2.39 4.19 -17.11
N ALA A 130 2.52 5.34 -16.43
CA ALA A 130 3.54 5.53 -15.39
C ALA A 130 2.97 5.27 -14.00
N LEU A 131 3.49 4.24 -13.34
CA LEU A 131 3.10 3.82 -12.00
C LEU A 131 4.20 4.20 -11.01
N ARG A 132 3.82 4.33 -9.75
CA ARG A 132 4.76 4.33 -8.62
C ARG A 132 5.33 2.91 -8.40
N PRO A 133 6.60 2.75 -8.00
CA PRO A 133 7.21 1.44 -7.76
C PRO A 133 6.38 0.57 -6.82
N GLU A 134 5.95 1.09 -5.68
CA GLU A 134 5.20 0.35 -4.67
C GLU A 134 3.87 -0.21 -5.22
N VAL A 135 3.18 0.57 -6.05
CA VAL A 135 1.95 0.14 -6.74
C VAL A 135 2.26 -0.92 -7.78
N PHE A 136 3.30 -0.73 -8.59
CA PHE A 136 3.74 -1.70 -9.59
C PHE A 136 4.14 -3.03 -8.95
N GLU A 137 4.91 -2.99 -7.87
CA GLU A 137 5.38 -4.17 -7.13
C GLU A 137 4.23 -4.96 -6.51
N LEU A 138 3.25 -4.28 -5.90
CA LEU A 138 2.07 -4.95 -5.36
C LEU A 138 1.23 -5.59 -6.47
N TRP A 139 0.97 -4.85 -7.55
CA TRP A 139 0.18 -5.31 -8.69
C TRP A 139 0.84 -6.50 -9.41
N SER A 140 2.15 -6.44 -9.65
CA SER A 140 2.89 -7.48 -10.37
C SER A 140 2.96 -8.80 -9.58
N ARG A 141 3.09 -8.76 -8.25
CA ARG A 141 3.09 -9.96 -7.40
C ARG A 141 1.73 -10.64 -7.27
N ARG A 142 0.64 -9.86 -7.25
CA ARG A 142 -0.72 -10.38 -6.98
C ARG A 142 -1.43 -10.91 -8.22
N GLY A 143 -0.80 -10.75 -9.37
CA GLY A 143 -1.34 -11.13 -10.65
C GLY A 143 -2.29 -10.09 -11.22
N VAL A 144 -2.14 -9.89 -12.53
CA VAL A 144 -3.00 -9.04 -13.36
C VAL A 144 -4.48 -9.44 -13.27
N GLY A 145 -4.78 -10.68 -12.83
CA GLY A 145 -6.13 -11.26 -12.84
C GLY A 145 -7.19 -10.51 -12.03
N LYS A 146 -6.88 -9.90 -10.89
CA LYS A 146 -7.90 -9.20 -10.08
C LYS A 146 -8.17 -7.78 -10.59
N LEU A 147 -7.14 -6.95 -10.71
CA LEU A 147 -7.27 -5.53 -11.08
C LEU A 147 -7.27 -5.28 -12.60
N GLY A 148 -6.73 -6.21 -13.39
CA GLY A 148 -6.41 -5.98 -14.80
C GLY A 148 -5.17 -5.09 -14.95
N TYR A 149 -4.97 -4.54 -16.14
CA TYR A 149 -3.87 -3.61 -16.41
C TYR A 149 -4.23 -2.18 -16.00
N PRO A 150 -3.23 -1.32 -15.71
CA PRO A 150 -3.47 0.09 -15.45
C PRO A 150 -4.10 0.76 -16.67
N VAL A 151 -5.14 1.55 -16.44
CA VAL A 151 -5.82 2.39 -17.43
C VAL A 151 -5.46 3.86 -17.26
N SER A 152 -4.90 4.25 -16.11
CA SER A 152 -4.32 5.57 -15.85
C SER A 152 -2.84 5.47 -15.45
N SER A 153 -2.10 6.55 -15.68
CA SER A 153 -0.86 6.80 -14.91
C SER A 153 -1.25 7.21 -13.48
N GLU A 154 -0.29 7.18 -12.54
CA GLU A 154 -0.50 7.73 -11.21
C GLU A 154 -0.92 9.22 -11.30
N TYR A 155 -1.98 9.59 -10.59
CA TYR A 155 -2.43 10.98 -10.47
C TYR A 155 -2.67 11.37 -9.00
N ALA A 156 -2.75 12.68 -8.74
CA ALA A 156 -3.03 13.22 -7.42
C ALA A 156 -4.51 13.00 -7.04
N ALA A 157 -4.76 12.53 -5.82
CA ALA A 157 -6.10 12.35 -5.26
C ALA A 157 -6.11 12.89 -3.81
N GLY A 158 -6.23 14.21 -3.67
CA GLY A 158 -5.97 14.88 -2.40
C GLY A 158 -4.50 14.75 -2.00
N GLU A 159 -4.23 14.33 -0.76
CA GLU A 159 -2.87 14.04 -0.27
C GLU A 159 -2.34 12.68 -0.75
N ASP A 160 -3.23 11.81 -1.23
CA ASP A 160 -2.90 10.48 -1.70
C ASP A 160 -2.61 10.48 -3.21
N ARG A 161 -2.13 9.34 -3.70
CA ARG A 161 -1.91 9.11 -5.14
C ARG A 161 -2.70 7.92 -5.60
N ARG A 162 -3.38 8.03 -6.73
CA ARG A 162 -4.25 6.99 -7.25
C ARG A 162 -3.79 6.50 -8.61
N THR A 163 -3.92 5.19 -8.82
CA THR A 163 -3.78 4.54 -10.12
C THR A 163 -5.03 3.71 -10.39
N ASP A 164 -5.66 3.95 -11.53
CA ASP A 164 -6.83 3.20 -11.97
C ASP A 164 -6.40 2.02 -12.84
N PHE A 165 -7.02 0.88 -12.57
CA PHE A 165 -6.88 -0.36 -13.33
C PHE A 165 -8.24 -0.71 -13.94
N GLN A 166 -8.26 -1.65 -14.87
CA GLN A 166 -9.49 -2.08 -15.53
C GLN A 166 -10.60 -2.51 -14.56
N ARG A 167 -10.25 -3.02 -13.37
CA ARG A 167 -11.17 -3.56 -12.36
C ARG A 167 -10.85 -3.05 -10.96
N GLY A 168 -10.82 -1.73 -10.79
CA GLY A 168 -10.62 -1.06 -9.50
C GLY A 168 -9.39 -0.16 -9.51
N SER A 169 -9.02 0.35 -8.34
CA SER A 169 -7.92 1.30 -8.23
C SER A 169 -7.09 1.04 -6.99
N LEU A 170 -5.80 1.32 -7.09
CA LEU A 170 -4.88 1.32 -5.96
C LEU A 170 -4.55 2.75 -5.57
N VAL A 171 -4.43 2.96 -4.26
CA VAL A 171 -4.12 4.25 -3.66
C VAL A 171 -2.82 4.10 -2.89
N TRP A 172 -1.81 4.89 -3.23
CA TRP A 172 -0.65 5.09 -2.38
C TRP A 172 -0.96 6.18 -1.37
N VAL A 173 -0.83 5.85 -0.09
CA VAL A 173 -1.08 6.73 1.05
C VAL A 173 0.26 7.15 1.66
N PRO A 174 0.80 8.35 1.36
CA PRO A 174 2.14 8.73 1.76
C PRO A 174 2.35 8.77 3.27
N ARG A 175 1.35 9.21 4.04
CA ARG A 175 1.44 9.26 5.51
C ARG A 175 1.63 7.88 6.15
N LEU A 176 1.17 6.83 5.47
CA LEU A 176 1.27 5.43 5.91
C LEU A 176 2.40 4.67 5.22
N GLN A 177 3.00 5.23 4.16
CA GLN A 177 3.90 4.53 3.26
C GLN A 177 3.31 3.19 2.79
N ARG A 178 2.02 3.18 2.47
CA ARG A 178 1.25 1.96 2.18
C ARG A 178 0.44 2.08 0.90
N VAL A 179 0.37 0.99 0.14
CA VAL A 179 -0.61 0.82 -0.94
C VAL A 179 -1.89 0.22 -0.35
N MET A 180 -3.01 0.88 -0.64
CA MET A 180 -4.36 0.55 -0.20
C MET A 180 -5.27 0.42 -1.43
N GLU A 181 -6.47 -0.12 -1.26
CA GLU A 181 -7.46 -0.12 -2.36
C GLU A 181 -8.30 1.15 -2.31
N PHE A 182 -8.78 1.60 -3.47
CA PHE A 182 -9.83 2.60 -3.52
C PHE A 182 -11.18 1.95 -3.29
N ASN A 183 -11.98 2.50 -2.38
CA ASN A 183 -13.37 2.13 -2.21
C ASN A 183 -14.25 3.40 -2.24
N PRO A 184 -15.11 3.58 -3.27
CA PRO A 184 -15.95 4.77 -3.38
C PRO A 184 -17.02 4.85 -2.26
N GLY A 185 -17.34 3.73 -1.61
CA GLY A 185 -18.29 3.66 -0.50
C GLY A 185 -17.63 3.59 0.88
N VAL A 186 -16.36 3.99 1.03
CA VAL A 186 -15.63 3.85 2.30
C VAL A 186 -16.34 4.53 3.47
N GLU A 187 -17.04 5.64 3.24
CA GLU A 187 -17.77 6.38 4.29
C GLU A 187 -18.97 5.62 4.87
N GLN A 188 -19.46 4.60 4.16
CA GLN A 188 -20.51 3.68 4.62
C GLN A 188 -19.93 2.30 4.99
N ALA A 189 -18.62 2.12 4.87
CA ALA A 189 -18.00 0.83 5.09
C ALA A 189 -17.80 0.51 6.57
N ALA A 190 -17.91 -0.77 6.90
CA ALA A 190 -17.33 -1.33 8.11
C ALA A 190 -16.19 -2.25 7.71
N VAL A 191 -14.96 -1.83 7.98
CA VAL A 191 -13.78 -2.64 7.69
C VAL A 191 -13.66 -3.72 8.75
N VAL A 192 -13.56 -4.99 8.34
CA VAL A 192 -13.44 -6.12 9.26
C VAL A 192 -12.13 -6.81 9.01
N VAL A 193 -11.28 -6.95 10.04
CA VAL A 193 -10.14 -7.87 10.02
C VAL A 193 -10.50 -9.07 10.88
N GLY A 194 -10.45 -10.29 10.33
CA GLY A 194 -10.85 -11.46 11.11
C GLY A 194 -10.65 -12.81 10.44
N ASP A 195 -11.38 -13.82 10.93
CA ASP A 195 -11.23 -15.21 10.48
C ASP A 195 -12.47 -15.73 9.73
N SER A 196 -12.80 -17.02 9.86
CA SER A 196 -14.00 -17.60 9.25
C SER A 196 -15.30 -16.97 9.75
N GLN A 197 -15.28 -16.27 10.89
CA GLN A 197 -16.43 -15.57 11.44
C GLN A 197 -16.65 -14.17 10.86
N ALA A 198 -15.72 -13.63 10.07
CA ALA A 198 -15.75 -12.23 9.62
C ALA A 198 -16.45 -11.99 8.26
N GLY A 199 -16.81 -13.03 7.50
CA GLY A 199 -17.33 -12.89 6.14
C GLY A 199 -18.68 -12.17 5.99
N ASP A 200 -18.99 -11.68 4.79
CA ASP A 200 -20.22 -10.92 4.50
C ASP A 200 -21.51 -11.68 4.87
N ARG A 201 -21.48 -13.02 4.70
CA ARG A 201 -22.60 -13.91 5.01
C ARG A 201 -22.56 -14.46 6.43
N THR A 202 -21.60 -14.08 7.26
CA THR A 202 -21.54 -14.52 8.65
C THR A 202 -22.40 -13.63 9.55
N TRP A 203 -22.40 -13.90 10.85
CA TRP A 203 -23.13 -13.09 11.82
C TRP A 203 -22.57 -11.67 11.93
N ILE A 204 -21.28 -11.47 11.65
CA ILE A 204 -20.63 -10.16 11.62
C ILE A 204 -21.08 -9.38 10.39
N GLY A 205 -20.90 -9.95 9.19
CA GLY A 205 -21.30 -9.28 7.95
C GLY A 205 -22.80 -8.98 7.90
N ARG A 206 -23.65 -9.94 8.31
CA ARG A 206 -25.10 -9.74 8.39
C ARG A 206 -25.47 -8.68 9.44
N GLY A 207 -24.85 -8.69 10.62
CA GLY A 207 -25.15 -7.71 11.67
C GLY A 207 -24.68 -6.29 11.30
N LEU A 208 -23.53 -6.15 10.66
CA LEU A 208 -23.08 -4.87 10.09
C LEU A 208 -24.05 -4.32 9.04
N SER A 209 -24.51 -5.20 8.14
CA SER A 209 -25.49 -4.84 7.11
C SER A 209 -26.83 -4.40 7.71
N GLN A 210 -27.27 -5.02 8.81
CA GLN A 210 -28.49 -4.61 9.54
C GLN A 210 -28.37 -3.19 10.12
N LEU A 211 -27.15 -2.75 10.46
CA LEU A 211 -26.86 -1.39 10.92
C LEU A 211 -26.62 -0.40 9.77
N GLY A 212 -26.79 -0.83 8.52
CA GLY A 212 -26.61 0.01 7.32
C GLY A 212 -25.16 0.16 6.86
N TYR A 213 -24.22 -0.59 7.42
CA TYR A 213 -22.84 -0.60 6.94
C TYR A 213 -22.65 -1.57 5.78
N THR A 214 -21.74 -1.24 4.87
CA THR A 214 -21.22 -2.18 3.86
C THR A 214 -19.98 -2.89 4.42
N PRO A 215 -20.02 -4.21 4.70
CA PRO A 215 -18.84 -4.92 5.19
C PRO A 215 -17.71 -4.92 4.16
N VAL A 216 -16.50 -4.61 4.60
CA VAL A 216 -15.27 -4.73 3.80
C VAL A 216 -14.34 -5.68 4.54
N VAL A 217 -14.48 -6.97 4.25
CA VAL A 217 -13.85 -8.04 5.01
C VAL A 217 -12.44 -8.34 4.52
N ARG A 218 -11.49 -8.38 5.46
CA ARG A 218 -10.10 -8.84 5.32
C ARG A 218 -9.88 -9.96 6.31
N GLY A 219 -10.19 -11.15 5.85
CA GLY A 219 -10.10 -12.33 6.69
C GLY A 219 -10.07 -13.60 5.87
N ALA A 220 -9.56 -14.65 6.49
CA ALA A 220 -9.60 -15.99 5.95
C ALA A 220 -9.81 -16.99 7.07
N GLY A 221 -10.61 -18.02 6.80
CA GLY A 221 -10.81 -19.11 7.76
C GLY A 221 -9.47 -19.72 8.19
N GLY A 222 -9.32 -19.96 9.49
CA GLY A 222 -8.10 -20.50 10.07
C GLY A 222 -7.02 -19.46 10.37
N THR A 223 -7.11 -18.23 9.88
CA THR A 223 -6.14 -17.18 10.27
C THR A 223 -6.42 -16.60 11.65
N GLY A 224 -5.42 -15.98 12.27
CA GLY A 224 -5.53 -15.35 13.58
C GLY A 224 -4.49 -14.26 13.78
N TYR A 225 -4.35 -13.80 15.02
CA TYR A 225 -3.32 -12.84 15.39
C TYR A 225 -1.90 -13.41 15.17
N LEU A 226 -1.74 -14.70 15.42
CA LEU A 226 -0.48 -15.44 15.29
C LEU A 226 -0.57 -16.58 14.28
N ASN A 227 -1.77 -17.10 14.03
CA ASN A 227 -1.95 -18.25 13.14
C ASN A 227 -2.06 -17.82 11.66
N SER A 228 -1.14 -18.32 10.82
CA SER A 228 -1.29 -18.34 9.36
C SER A 228 -1.95 -19.65 8.93
N TYR A 229 -2.72 -19.65 7.84
CA TYR A 229 -3.40 -20.86 7.37
C TYR A 229 -3.61 -20.89 5.85
N ALA A 230 -3.42 -22.06 5.23
CA ALA A 230 -3.70 -22.33 3.81
C ALA A 230 -3.12 -21.28 2.82
N GLY A 231 -1.88 -20.85 3.05
CA GLY A 231 -1.21 -19.84 2.22
C GLY A 231 -1.66 -18.40 2.47
N VAL A 232 -2.53 -18.18 3.47
CA VAL A 232 -2.89 -16.86 3.98
C VAL A 232 -2.13 -16.60 5.27
N ASP A 233 -1.44 -15.47 5.31
CA ASP A 233 -0.66 -15.07 6.46
C ASP A 233 -1.56 -14.65 7.63
N ARG A 234 -1.01 -14.71 8.85
CA ARG A 234 -1.59 -14.07 10.05
C ARG A 234 -1.85 -12.59 9.81
N TYR A 235 -2.78 -12.00 10.58
CA TYR A 235 -3.37 -10.69 10.27
C TYR A 235 -2.37 -9.58 9.96
N GLU A 236 -1.38 -9.36 10.84
CA GLU A 236 -0.35 -8.33 10.68
C GLU A 236 0.41 -8.50 9.35
N THR A 237 0.95 -9.70 9.12
CA THR A 237 1.75 -10.01 7.93
C THR A 237 0.91 -9.96 6.66
N ALA A 238 -0.37 -10.36 6.72
CA ALA A 238 -1.28 -10.24 5.60
C ALA A 238 -1.55 -8.77 5.24
N LEU A 239 -1.65 -7.87 6.22
CA LEU A 239 -1.80 -6.43 5.97
C LEU A 239 -0.51 -5.80 5.44
N ASP A 240 0.65 -6.15 6.01
CA ASP A 240 1.94 -5.53 5.69
C ASP A 240 2.50 -5.94 4.34
N SER A 241 2.37 -7.23 3.98
CA SER A 241 2.72 -7.72 2.64
C SER A 241 1.78 -7.18 1.55
N GLY A 242 0.70 -6.52 1.98
CA GLY A 242 -0.42 -6.16 1.15
C GLY A 242 -1.28 -7.35 0.76
N GLN A 243 -1.11 -8.56 1.34
CA GLN A 243 -1.97 -9.73 1.10
C GLN A 243 -3.46 -9.39 1.24
N TRP A 244 -3.78 -8.54 2.22
CA TRP A 244 -5.06 -7.91 2.43
C TRP A 244 -4.91 -6.41 2.24
N LEU A 245 -5.65 -5.84 1.29
CA LEU A 245 -5.63 -4.41 1.02
C LEU A 245 -6.76 -3.72 1.74
N LEU A 246 -6.45 -2.93 2.75
CA LEU A 246 -7.43 -2.09 3.41
C LEU A 246 -7.89 -0.95 2.47
N PRO A 247 -9.14 -0.49 2.55
CA PRO A 247 -9.60 0.65 1.77
C PRO A 247 -8.97 1.96 2.27
N ALA A 248 -8.44 2.77 1.36
CA ALA A 248 -8.03 4.12 1.68
C ALA A 248 -9.25 4.97 2.08
N GLY A 249 -9.05 5.94 2.98
CA GLY A 249 -10.08 6.83 3.49
C GLY A 249 -10.43 6.58 4.96
N ASN A 250 -11.63 6.98 5.36
CA ASN A 250 -12.07 7.00 6.75
C ASN A 250 -13.36 6.18 6.90
N PRO A 251 -13.27 4.85 7.04
CA PRO A 251 -14.45 4.04 7.36
C PRO A 251 -15.00 4.44 8.75
N PRO A 252 -16.31 4.53 8.96
CA PRO A 252 -16.85 4.87 10.28
C PRO A 252 -16.48 3.85 11.37
N VAL A 253 -16.43 2.57 11.02
CA VAL A 253 -16.17 1.48 11.97
C VAL A 253 -15.10 0.53 11.44
N VAL A 254 -14.20 0.12 12.34
CA VAL A 254 -13.25 -0.96 12.11
C VAL A 254 -13.51 -2.05 13.14
N VAL A 255 -13.72 -3.28 12.69
CA VAL A 255 -13.91 -4.46 13.54
C VAL A 255 -12.66 -5.32 13.48
N LEU A 256 -12.04 -5.57 14.63
CA LEU A 256 -10.95 -6.52 14.78
C LEU A 256 -11.48 -7.76 15.49
N GLU A 257 -11.67 -8.84 14.73
CA GLU A 257 -12.25 -10.09 15.18
C GLU A 257 -11.22 -11.23 15.20
N GLY A 258 -11.34 -12.14 16.17
CA GLY A 258 -10.68 -13.44 16.11
C GLY A 258 -10.09 -13.90 17.44
N GLY A 259 -8.98 -14.62 17.36
CA GLY A 259 -8.37 -15.33 18.51
C GLY A 259 -8.74 -16.81 18.57
N GLY A 260 -9.76 -17.22 17.83
CA GLY A 260 -10.26 -18.60 17.85
C GLY A 260 -9.27 -19.63 17.33
N ASN A 261 -8.41 -19.23 16.39
CA ASN A 261 -7.35 -20.07 15.81
C ASN A 261 -6.01 -19.93 16.55
N ASP A 262 -5.90 -18.99 17.48
CA ASP A 262 -4.68 -18.74 18.24
C ASP A 262 -4.60 -19.57 19.54
N THR A 263 -5.55 -20.50 19.76
CA THR A 263 -5.69 -21.24 21.03
C THR A 263 -4.47 -22.07 21.41
N ALA A 264 -3.63 -22.45 20.45
CA ALA A 264 -2.39 -23.19 20.67
C ALA A 264 -1.22 -22.31 21.15
N TYR A 265 -1.35 -20.98 21.06
CA TYR A 265 -0.29 -20.04 21.42
C TYR A 265 -0.39 -19.58 22.88
N PRO A 266 0.73 -19.13 23.50
CA PRO A 266 0.72 -18.56 24.84
C PRO A 266 -0.07 -17.25 24.93
N ASP A 267 -0.72 -17.01 26.07
CA ASP A 267 -1.52 -15.80 26.32
C ASP A 267 -0.72 -14.50 26.12
N THR A 268 0.55 -14.47 26.54
CA THR A 268 1.42 -13.31 26.37
C THR A 268 1.64 -12.96 24.90
N ALA A 269 1.81 -13.96 24.04
CA ALA A 269 2.01 -13.77 22.61
C ALA A 269 0.72 -13.29 21.93
N ILE A 270 -0.43 -13.90 22.27
CA ILE A 270 -1.74 -13.49 21.73
C ILE A 270 -2.04 -12.05 22.12
N ALA A 271 -1.84 -11.69 23.39
CA ALA A 271 -2.06 -10.34 23.87
C ALA A 271 -1.16 -9.32 23.17
N GLN A 272 0.13 -9.63 23.02
CA GLN A 272 1.06 -8.75 22.32
C GLN A 272 0.66 -8.53 20.87
N ALA A 273 0.31 -9.59 20.14
CA ALA A 273 -0.11 -9.51 18.74
C ALA A 273 -1.42 -8.71 18.60
N ALA A 274 -2.39 -8.91 19.49
CA ALA A 274 -3.63 -8.13 19.50
C ALA A 274 -3.37 -6.63 19.76
N ARG A 275 -2.48 -6.29 20.70
CA ARG A 275 -2.10 -4.88 20.94
C ARG A 275 -1.39 -4.26 19.74
N THR A 276 -0.56 -5.01 19.02
CA THR A 276 0.03 -4.53 17.76
C THR A 276 -1.04 -4.21 16.74
N MET A 277 -1.98 -5.14 16.48
CA MET A 277 -3.08 -4.91 15.56
C MET A 277 -3.94 -3.69 15.93
N VAL A 278 -4.25 -3.49 17.22
CA VAL A 278 -4.98 -2.32 17.69
C VAL A 278 -4.24 -1.01 17.38
N ARG A 279 -2.93 -0.98 17.66
CA ARG A 279 -2.09 0.20 17.41
C ARG A 279 -2.00 0.50 15.91
N ASP A 280 -1.79 -0.51 15.08
CA ASP A 280 -1.67 -0.35 13.64
C ASP A 280 -2.98 0.14 13.02
N LEU A 281 -4.11 -0.46 13.40
CA LEU A 281 -5.42 -0.03 12.89
C LEU A 281 -5.78 1.40 13.32
N ARG A 282 -5.39 1.82 14.54
CA ARG A 282 -5.55 3.23 14.97
C ARG A 282 -4.66 4.20 14.19
N GLN A 283 -3.45 3.78 13.79
CA GLN A 283 -2.59 4.61 12.93
C GLN A 283 -3.14 4.71 11.51
N ILE A 284 -3.67 3.61 10.98
CA ILE A 284 -4.26 3.56 9.64
C ILE A 284 -5.54 4.40 9.61
N TYR A 285 -6.40 4.23 10.62
CA TYR A 285 -7.74 4.83 10.70
C TYR A 285 -7.95 5.62 12.01
N PRO A 286 -7.28 6.77 12.16
CA PRO A 286 -7.30 7.52 13.42
C PRO A 286 -8.67 8.11 13.77
N SER A 287 -9.55 8.31 12.78
CA SER A 287 -10.89 8.89 12.96
C SER A 287 -12.00 7.84 13.11
N SER A 288 -11.67 6.56 12.97
CA SER A 288 -12.65 5.47 12.99
C SER A 288 -12.88 4.95 14.41
N THR A 289 -14.08 4.47 14.69
CA THR A 289 -14.31 3.70 15.91
C THR A 289 -13.82 2.27 15.70
N LEU A 290 -12.72 1.91 16.36
CA LEU A 290 -12.23 0.54 16.43
C LEU A 290 -13.01 -0.23 17.50
N VAL A 291 -13.51 -1.43 17.16
CA VAL A 291 -14.18 -2.36 18.06
C VAL A 291 -13.52 -3.72 17.96
N MET A 292 -13.24 -4.34 19.11
CA MET A 292 -12.75 -5.71 19.16
C MET A 292 -13.89 -6.69 19.39
N VAL A 293 -13.84 -7.81 18.68
CA VAL A 293 -14.80 -8.90 18.80
C VAL A 293 -14.04 -10.17 19.14
N GLY A 294 -14.43 -10.80 20.25
CA GLY A 294 -13.76 -11.97 20.77
C GLY A 294 -14.15 -13.29 20.11
N VAL A 295 -13.89 -14.38 20.82
CA VAL A 295 -13.97 -15.74 20.29
C VAL A 295 -15.35 -16.31 20.56
N ILE A 296 -16.16 -16.55 19.52
CA ILE A 296 -17.49 -17.15 19.68
C ILE A 296 -17.39 -18.60 20.18
N GLY A 297 -18.25 -18.98 21.13
CA GLY A 297 -18.13 -20.27 21.80
C GLY A 297 -19.30 -20.68 22.70
N ASP A 298 -19.05 -21.71 23.51
CA ASP A 298 -19.97 -22.29 24.49
C ASP A 298 -19.69 -21.88 25.95
N GLY A 299 -18.75 -20.95 26.14
CA GLY A 299 -18.31 -20.41 27.42
C GLY A 299 -17.20 -21.23 28.09
N LYS A 300 -16.72 -22.32 27.48
CA LYS A 300 -15.79 -23.25 28.10
C LYS A 300 -14.45 -23.37 27.36
N GLY A 301 -13.48 -23.96 28.06
CA GLY A 301 -12.19 -24.34 27.49
C GLY A 301 -11.31 -23.18 27.03
N ARG A 302 -10.34 -23.52 26.19
CA ARG A 302 -9.28 -22.61 25.75
C ARG A 302 -9.82 -21.40 24.97
N ARG A 303 -10.84 -21.58 24.13
CA ARG A 303 -11.48 -20.48 23.37
C ARG A 303 -12.06 -19.40 24.28
N ALA A 304 -12.80 -19.79 25.32
CA ALA A 304 -13.34 -18.83 26.28
C ALA A 304 -12.24 -18.13 27.10
N THR A 305 -11.12 -18.82 27.39
CA THR A 305 -9.95 -18.17 28.01
C THR A 305 -9.31 -17.13 27.10
N VAL A 306 -9.17 -17.42 25.80
CA VAL A 306 -8.66 -16.44 24.82
C VAL A 306 -9.61 -15.24 24.67
N ASP A 307 -10.91 -15.47 24.65
CA ASP A 307 -11.90 -14.37 24.63
C ASP A 307 -11.71 -13.42 25.83
N ARG A 308 -11.64 -13.98 27.06
CA ARG A 308 -11.39 -13.17 28.27
C ARG A 308 -10.03 -12.46 28.24
N LEU A 309 -9.02 -13.07 27.63
CA LEU A 309 -7.72 -12.44 27.43
C LEU A 309 -7.84 -11.22 26.51
N LEU A 310 -8.50 -11.38 25.36
CA LEU A 310 -8.72 -10.29 24.40
C LEU A 310 -9.60 -9.19 24.99
N SER A 311 -10.58 -9.53 25.84
CA SER A 311 -11.36 -8.54 26.58
C SER A 311 -10.50 -7.68 27.50
N ARG A 312 -9.52 -8.27 28.21
CA ARG A 312 -8.58 -7.51 29.04
C ARG A 312 -7.69 -6.62 28.19
N VAL A 313 -7.17 -7.14 27.07
CA VAL A 313 -6.37 -6.35 26.12
C VAL A 313 -7.16 -5.15 25.60
N ALA A 314 -8.41 -5.37 25.19
CA ALA A 314 -9.28 -4.31 24.70
C ALA A 314 -9.51 -3.24 25.78
N ALA A 315 -9.75 -3.64 27.03
CA ALA A 315 -9.90 -2.71 28.15
C ALA A 315 -8.61 -1.90 28.41
N GLU A 316 -7.45 -2.55 28.39
CA GLU A 316 -6.13 -1.90 28.56
C GLU A 316 -5.82 -0.91 27.45
N GLU A 317 -6.22 -1.21 26.22
CA GLU A 317 -6.05 -0.34 25.05
C GLU A 317 -7.18 0.70 24.90
N GLY A 318 -8.21 0.67 25.76
CA GLY A 318 -9.37 1.57 25.66
C GLY A 318 -10.18 1.35 24.37
N VAL A 319 -10.35 0.10 23.96
CA VAL A 319 -11.12 -0.32 22.79
C VAL A 319 -12.40 -1.03 23.26
N PRO A 320 -13.60 -0.67 22.76
CA PRO A 320 -14.81 -1.42 23.05
C PRO A 320 -14.69 -2.89 22.66
N PHE A 321 -15.22 -3.78 23.49
CA PHE A 321 -15.13 -5.23 23.30
C PHE A 321 -16.50 -5.89 23.34
N ILE A 322 -16.78 -6.74 22.35
CA ILE A 322 -17.96 -7.61 22.32
C ILE A 322 -17.49 -9.04 22.57
N SER A 323 -18.01 -9.67 23.63
CA SER A 323 -17.69 -11.06 24.00
C SER A 323 -18.79 -12.02 23.54
N PRO A 324 -18.55 -12.80 22.47
CA PRO A 324 -19.45 -13.87 22.05
C PRO A 324 -19.14 -15.23 22.71
N GLN A 325 -18.33 -15.26 23.78
CA GLN A 325 -17.69 -16.49 24.30
C GLN A 325 -18.64 -17.64 24.63
N ASP A 326 -19.90 -17.37 24.94
CA ASP A 326 -20.91 -18.36 25.33
C ASP A 326 -22.21 -18.27 24.52
N TRP A 327 -22.17 -17.57 23.38
CA TRP A 327 -23.35 -17.35 22.54
C TRP A 327 -23.96 -18.64 21.98
N TRP A 328 -23.17 -19.70 21.76
CA TRP A 328 -23.71 -20.98 21.30
C TRP A 328 -24.79 -21.50 22.23
N LYS A 329 -24.56 -21.40 23.56
CA LYS A 329 -25.53 -21.82 24.57
C LYS A 329 -26.57 -20.73 24.83
N ARG A 330 -26.12 -19.50 25.08
CA ARG A 330 -27.00 -18.38 25.47
C ARG A 330 -28.10 -18.12 24.44
N HIS A 331 -27.75 -18.22 23.16
CA HIS A 331 -28.66 -17.94 22.05
C HIS A 331 -29.07 -19.19 21.26
N LYS A 332 -28.75 -20.39 21.76
CA LYS A 332 -29.09 -21.68 21.14
C LYS A 332 -28.69 -21.74 19.66
N LEU A 333 -27.48 -21.29 19.35
CA LEU A 333 -27.01 -21.18 17.98
C LEU A 333 -26.74 -22.56 17.38
N LYS A 334 -27.16 -22.75 16.13
CA LYS A 334 -26.96 -24.01 15.40
C LYS A 334 -25.55 -24.09 14.82
N LEU A 335 -24.91 -25.24 14.99
CA LEU A 335 -23.56 -25.54 14.50
C LEU A 335 -23.63 -26.65 13.43
N GLU A 336 -22.73 -26.64 12.45
CA GLU A 336 -22.65 -27.68 11.41
C GLU A 336 -21.86 -28.90 11.87
N ASP A 337 -20.75 -28.67 12.56
CA ASP A 337 -19.78 -29.71 12.98
C ASP A 337 -19.42 -29.61 14.47
N GLY A 338 -20.28 -28.97 15.26
CA GLY A 338 -20.03 -28.69 16.68
C GLY A 338 -19.01 -27.58 16.94
N ARG A 339 -18.49 -26.90 15.90
CA ARG A 339 -17.56 -25.77 16.05
C ARG A 339 -17.94 -24.57 15.17
N HIS A 340 -18.34 -24.80 13.93
CA HIS A 340 -18.71 -23.76 12.97
C HIS A 340 -20.22 -23.53 13.00
N LEU A 341 -20.63 -22.26 12.97
CA LEU A 341 -22.04 -21.89 12.86
C LEU A 341 -22.60 -22.34 11.51
N SER A 342 -23.80 -22.90 11.52
CA SER A 342 -24.56 -23.09 10.29
C SER A 342 -25.14 -21.77 9.81
N ASP A 343 -25.68 -21.76 8.59
CA ASP A 343 -26.38 -20.58 8.07
C ASP A 343 -27.50 -20.07 8.99
N ALA A 344 -28.21 -20.99 9.65
CA ALA A 344 -29.22 -20.67 10.66
C ALA A 344 -28.58 -20.14 11.96
N GLY A 345 -27.43 -20.66 12.37
CA GLY A 345 -26.64 -20.13 13.48
C GLY A 345 -26.18 -18.70 13.22
N HIS A 346 -25.66 -18.43 12.02
CA HIS A 346 -25.29 -17.08 11.58
C HIS A 346 -26.48 -16.12 11.54
N ALA A 347 -27.63 -16.58 11.03
CA ALA A 347 -28.86 -15.78 11.02
C ALA A 347 -29.34 -15.40 12.44
N ALA A 348 -29.23 -16.33 13.40
CA ALA A 348 -29.63 -16.08 14.78
C ALA A 348 -28.65 -15.18 15.56
N ALA A 349 -27.35 -15.27 15.28
CA ALA A 349 -26.33 -14.46 15.94
C ALA A 349 -26.24 -13.02 15.40
N ALA A 350 -26.57 -12.80 14.13
CA ALA A 350 -26.49 -11.48 13.48
C ALA A 350 -27.24 -10.35 14.22
N PRO A 351 -28.55 -10.49 14.57
CA PRO A 351 -29.26 -9.44 15.30
C PRO A 351 -28.78 -9.26 16.73
N VAL A 352 -28.14 -10.28 17.33
CA VAL A 352 -27.47 -10.12 18.64
C VAL A 352 -26.28 -9.21 18.47
N PHE A 353 -25.41 -9.50 17.51
CA PHE A 353 -24.24 -8.67 17.24
C PHE A 353 -24.58 -7.25 16.83
N ALA A 354 -25.59 -7.05 15.97
CA ALA A 354 -26.03 -5.71 15.59
C ALA A 354 -26.42 -4.87 16.82
N ARG A 355 -27.16 -5.46 17.77
CA ARG A 355 -27.51 -4.79 19.03
C ARG A 355 -26.30 -4.47 19.90
N GLU A 356 -25.41 -5.46 20.13
CA GLU A 356 -24.20 -5.23 20.95
C GLU A 356 -23.31 -4.16 20.31
N LEU A 357 -23.17 -4.17 18.98
CA LEU A 357 -22.41 -3.18 18.24
C LEU A 357 -23.05 -1.79 18.33
N SER A 358 -24.37 -1.68 18.16
CA SER A 358 -25.08 -0.39 18.33
C SER A 358 -24.82 0.20 19.71
N ALA A 359 -24.88 -0.63 20.76
CA ALA A 359 -24.64 -0.21 22.13
C ALA A 359 -23.22 0.32 22.35
N VAL A 360 -22.19 -0.35 21.84
CA VAL A 360 -20.80 0.14 21.96
C VAL A 360 -20.51 1.37 21.10
N LEU A 361 -21.25 1.56 20.01
CA LEU A 361 -21.16 2.76 19.16
C LEU A 361 -21.99 3.94 19.72
N GLY A 362 -22.78 3.74 20.77
CA GLY A 362 -23.64 4.76 21.35
C GLY A 362 -24.80 5.19 20.46
N ARG A 363 -25.38 4.23 19.71
CA ARG A 363 -26.48 4.46 18.76
C ARG A 363 -27.74 3.69 19.12
#